data_AF-A0A7V8CYP8-F1
#
_entry.id   AF-A0A7V8CYP8-F1
#
_cell.length_a   1.000
_cell.length_b   1.000
_cell.length_c   1.000
_cell.angle_alpha   90.00
_cell.angle_beta   90.00
_cell.angle_gamma   90.00
#
_symmetry.space_group_name_H-M   'P 1'
#
loop_
_entity.id
_entity.type
_entity.pdbx_description
1 polymer ?
#
loop_
_entity_poly.entity_id
_entity_poly.type
_entity_poly.pdbx_seq_one_letter_code
_entity_poly.pdbx_strand_id
1 'polypeptide(L)'
;MRRLTASLALWVMVALLLGACGGTTDATQAAIIEATRSYLASNAQVGDVSIKVQKVEDTYARVLVDPTDDDAESATVFLKQQNGVWQVLTLGTAFDRETYDELQIPPDLRV
;
A
#
# COMPACT_ATOMS: atom_id res chain seq x y z
N MET A 1 49.36 -0.41 -15.79
CA MET A 1 48.13 -1.14 -15.44
C MET A 1 47.32 -0.25 -14.51
N ARG A 2 46.26 0.38 -15.03
CA ARG A 2 45.30 1.20 -14.27
C ARG A 2 44.10 0.33 -13.92
N ARG A 3 43.83 0.05 -12.64
CA ARG A 3 42.49 -0.29 -12.13
C ARG A 3 42.37 0.19 -10.68
N LEU A 4 41.69 1.31 -10.45
CA LEU A 4 40.27 1.45 -10.06
C LEU A 4 40.13 1.62 -8.54
N THR A 5 40.39 2.84 -8.07
CA THR A 5 39.84 3.36 -6.82
C THR A 5 38.42 3.83 -7.10
N ALA A 6 37.42 3.15 -6.54
CA ALA A 6 36.04 3.62 -6.53
C ALA A 6 35.40 3.24 -5.19
N SER A 7 35.82 3.94 -4.14
CA SER A 7 35.17 3.91 -2.83
C SER A 7 33.79 4.56 -2.98
N LEU A 8 32.76 3.73 -3.18
CA LEU A 8 31.36 4.11 -3.10
C LEU A 8 31.03 4.48 -1.64
N ALA A 9 31.17 5.76 -1.29
CA ALA A 9 30.66 6.32 -0.05
C ALA A 9 29.87 7.58 -0.39
N LEU A 10 28.68 7.38 -0.94
CA LEU A 10 27.74 8.47 -1.21
C LEU A 10 26.31 7.95 -1.13
N TRP A 11 25.74 7.96 0.07
CA TRP A 11 24.29 8.12 0.21
C TRP A 11 24.03 9.14 1.30
N VAL A 12 23.69 10.33 0.81
CA VAL A 12 23.33 11.53 1.54
C VAL A 12 22.10 11.23 2.38
N MET A 13 22.22 11.45 3.70
CA MET A 13 21.07 11.64 4.60
C MET A 13 20.23 12.80 4.07
N VAL A 14 19.02 12.50 3.57
CA VAL A 14 17.98 13.52 3.39
C VAL A 14 16.94 13.30 4.49
N ALA A 15 17.13 14.03 5.58
CA ALA A 15 16.09 14.33 6.56
C ALA A 15 15.47 15.67 6.17
N LEU A 16 14.16 15.70 5.84
CA LEU A 16 13.27 16.86 5.64
C LEU A 16 11.96 16.25 5.09
N LEU A 17 10.75 16.34 5.65
CA LEU A 17 10.09 17.36 6.46
C LEU A 17 8.97 16.74 7.31
N LEU A 18 8.91 17.12 8.59
CA LEU A 18 7.68 17.19 9.37
C LEU A 18 6.84 18.36 8.86
N GLY A 19 5.58 18.15 8.51
CA GLY A 19 4.70 19.21 8.01
C GLY A 19 3.34 18.72 7.54
N ALA A 20 2.65 17.92 8.37
CA ALA A 20 1.22 17.70 8.22
C ALA A 20 0.47 19.01 8.54
N CYS A 21 -0.41 19.44 7.63
CA CYS A 21 -1.70 20.06 7.97
C CYS A 21 -2.53 20.30 6.70
N GLY A 22 -3.63 19.56 6.55
CA GLY A 22 -4.89 20.19 6.10
C GLY A 22 -5.33 20.07 4.63
N GLY A 23 -4.75 19.18 3.81
CA GLY A 23 -5.20 18.99 2.41
C GLY A 23 -5.39 17.54 1.95
N THR A 24 -5.42 16.58 2.89
CA THR A 24 -4.79 15.29 2.64
C THR A 24 -5.70 14.12 2.29
N THR A 25 -7.04 14.21 2.37
CA THR A 25 -7.89 13.03 2.13
C THR A 25 -7.86 12.56 0.67
N ASP A 26 -7.93 13.46 -0.30
CA ASP A 26 -7.92 13.09 -1.73
C ASP A 26 -6.52 12.67 -2.20
N ALA A 27 -5.48 13.38 -1.77
CA ALA A 27 -4.10 13.02 -2.07
C ALA A 27 -3.69 11.68 -1.44
N THR A 28 -4.11 11.43 -0.19
CA THR A 28 -3.89 10.14 0.48
C THR A 28 -4.64 9.02 -0.22
N GLN A 29 -5.92 9.23 -0.58
CA GLN A 29 -6.68 8.24 -1.35
C GLN A 29 -6.01 7.93 -2.69
N ALA A 30 -5.57 8.94 -3.43
CA ALA A 30 -4.87 8.76 -4.70
C ALA A 30 -3.56 7.96 -4.52
N ALA A 31 -2.78 8.26 -3.49
CA ALA A 31 -1.54 7.53 -3.19
C ALA A 31 -1.79 6.06 -2.82
N ILE A 32 -2.86 5.77 -2.06
CA ILE A 32 -3.28 4.41 -1.72
C ILE A 32 -3.74 3.64 -2.97
N ILE A 33 -4.55 4.28 -3.82
CA ILE A 33 -5.04 3.69 -5.08
C ILE A 33 -3.86 3.37 -6.00
N GLU A 34 -2.90 4.27 -6.14
CA GLU A 34 -1.71 4.07 -6.98
C GLU A 34 -0.83 2.94 -6.45
N ALA A 35 -0.58 2.89 -5.14
CA ALA A 35 0.15 1.78 -4.52
C ALA A 35 -0.54 0.44 -4.76
N THR A 36 -1.86 0.40 -4.63
CA THR A 36 -2.67 -0.80 -4.91
C THR A 36 -2.55 -1.21 -6.38
N ARG A 37 -2.70 -0.27 -7.32
CA ARG A 37 -2.59 -0.52 -8.75
C ARG A 37 -1.21 -1.05 -9.15
N SER A 38 -0.15 -0.43 -8.63
CA SER A 38 1.24 -0.85 -8.86
C SER A 38 1.51 -2.27 -8.34
N TYR A 39 0.98 -2.59 -7.15
CA TYR A 39 1.06 -3.94 -6.59
C TYR A 39 0.33 -4.96 -7.47
N LEU A 40 -0.90 -4.67 -7.88
CA LEU A 40 -1.68 -5.55 -8.75
C LEU A 40 -0.96 -5.80 -10.07
N ALA A 41 -0.50 -4.76 -10.76
CA ALA A 41 0.23 -4.88 -12.04
C ALA A 41 1.50 -5.75 -11.94
N SER A 42 2.12 -5.81 -10.76
CA SER A 42 3.37 -6.57 -10.54
C SER A 42 3.16 -7.99 -10.02
N ASN A 43 2.04 -8.27 -9.33
CA ASN A 43 1.84 -9.50 -8.56
C ASN A 43 0.61 -10.30 -8.98
N ALA A 44 -0.34 -9.69 -9.70
CA ALA A 44 -1.59 -10.32 -10.08
C ALA A 44 -1.89 -10.02 -11.55
N GLN A 45 -2.11 -11.04 -12.37
CA GLN A 45 -2.71 -10.86 -13.70
C GLN A 45 -4.22 -10.62 -13.54
N VAL A 46 -4.58 -9.52 -12.89
CA VAL A 46 -5.96 -9.06 -12.80
C VAL A 46 -6.28 -8.20 -14.01
N GLY A 47 -7.46 -8.41 -14.58
CA GLY A 47 -8.00 -7.55 -15.64
C GLY A 47 -8.35 -6.16 -15.13
N ASP A 48 -9.29 -5.50 -15.79
CA ASP A 48 -9.77 -4.20 -15.33
C ASP A 48 -10.44 -4.34 -13.96
N VAL A 49 -10.02 -3.50 -13.01
CA VAL A 49 -10.53 -3.47 -11.63
C VAL A 49 -10.97 -2.07 -11.21
N SER A 50 -12.02 -2.01 -10.41
CA SER A 50 -12.40 -0.85 -9.61
C SER A 50 -11.68 -0.91 -8.26
N ILE A 51 -11.03 0.18 -7.85
CA ILE A 51 -10.29 0.26 -6.59
C ILE A 51 -10.98 1.32 -5.71
N LYS A 52 -11.44 0.91 -4.53
CA LYS A 52 -12.14 1.78 -3.58
C LYS A 52 -11.45 1.74 -2.21
N VAL A 53 -10.91 2.86 -1.77
CA VAL A 53 -10.45 3.01 -0.39
C VAL A 53 -11.67 3.01 0.53
N GLN A 54 -11.80 1.99 1.38
CA GLN A 54 -12.95 1.86 2.27
C GLN A 54 -12.75 2.63 3.57
N LYS A 55 -11.56 2.52 4.16
CA LYS A 55 -11.22 3.21 5.41
C LYS A 55 -9.70 3.39 5.52
N VAL A 56 -9.30 4.50 6.11
CA VAL A 56 -7.92 4.80 6.49
C VAL A 56 -7.92 5.02 8.00
N GLU A 57 -7.02 4.33 8.70
CA GLU A 57 -6.85 4.40 10.15
C GLU A 57 -5.37 4.65 10.44
N ASP A 58 -5.03 5.87 10.83
CA ASP A 58 -3.64 6.32 11.03
C ASP A 58 -2.75 5.98 9.81
N THR A 59 -1.83 5.03 9.99
CA THR A 59 -0.88 4.58 8.96
C THR A 59 -1.37 3.34 8.22
N TYR A 60 -2.61 2.90 8.40
CA TYR A 60 -3.20 1.74 7.73
C TYR A 60 -4.36 2.12 6.82
N ALA A 61 -4.59 1.32 5.78
CA ALA A 61 -5.75 1.47 4.91
C ALA A 61 -6.34 0.11 4.54
N ARG A 62 -7.67 0.06 4.44
CA ARG A 62 -8.41 -1.02 3.81
C ARG A 62 -8.95 -0.56 2.46
N VAL A 63 -8.67 -1.35 1.44
CA VAL A 63 -9.09 -1.10 0.06
C VAL A 63 -9.88 -2.31 -0.42
N LEU A 64 -10.98 -2.04 -1.13
CA LEU A 64 -11.72 -3.04 -1.89
C LEU A 64 -11.25 -2.97 -3.35
N VAL A 65 -10.89 -4.10 -3.90
CA VAL A 65 -10.58 -4.28 -5.32
C VAL A 65 -11.69 -5.15 -5.91
N ASP A 66 -12.44 -4.59 -6.84
CA ASP A 66 -13.57 -5.24 -7.48
C ASP A 66 -13.26 -5.48 -8.95
N PRO A 67 -13.18 -6.74 -9.42
CA PRO A 67 -13.09 -7.04 -10.84
C PRO A 67 -14.23 -6.40 -11.63
N THR A 68 -13.95 -5.92 -12.83
CA THR A 68 -15.00 -5.42 -13.74
C THR A 68 -15.73 -6.58 -14.42
N ASP A 69 -15.12 -7.77 -14.42
CA ASP A 69 -15.71 -9.01 -14.91
C ASP A 69 -16.55 -9.67 -13.81
N ASP A 70 -17.80 -10.03 -14.11
CA ASP A 70 -18.80 -10.53 -13.16
C ASP A 70 -18.45 -11.93 -12.60
N ASP A 71 -17.51 -12.65 -13.24
CA ASP A 71 -17.12 -14.01 -12.84
C ASP A 71 -16.03 -14.05 -11.74
N ALA A 72 -15.50 -12.89 -11.32
CA ALA A 72 -14.42 -12.81 -10.34
C ALA A 72 -14.84 -12.14 -9.03
N GLU A 73 -14.44 -12.73 -7.90
CA GLU A 73 -14.77 -12.21 -6.57
C GLU A 73 -13.96 -10.96 -6.20
N SER A 74 -14.61 -10.01 -5.52
CA SER A 74 -13.93 -8.84 -4.97
C SER A 74 -12.93 -9.23 -3.88
N ALA A 75 -11.76 -8.59 -3.88
CA ALA A 75 -10.71 -8.82 -2.89
C ALA A 75 -10.53 -7.61 -1.96
N THR A 76 -10.12 -7.89 -0.73
CA THR A 76 -9.68 -6.87 0.22
C THR A 76 -8.16 -6.76 0.20
N VAL A 77 -7.66 -5.54 0.16
CA VAL A 77 -6.23 -5.20 0.24
C VAL A 77 -5.99 -4.37 1.49
N PHE A 78 -5.02 -4.78 2.30
CA PHE A 78 -4.53 -3.99 3.43
C PHE A 78 -3.20 -3.35 3.07
N LEU A 79 -3.06 -2.06 3.37
CA LEU A 79 -1.85 -1.30 3.16
C LEU A 79 -1.38 -0.65 4.47
N LYS A 80 -0.06 -0.43 4.58
CA LYS A 80 0.56 0.35 5.64
C LYS A 80 1.49 1.41 5.06
N GLN A 81 1.42 2.61 5.61
CA GLN A 81 2.33 3.70 5.30
C GLN A 81 3.62 3.53 6.09
N GLN A 82 4.75 3.49 5.37
CA GLN A 82 6.08 3.47 5.96
C GLN A 82 6.92 4.57 5.29
N ASN A 83 7.46 5.48 6.09
CA ASN A 83 8.25 6.62 5.61
C ASN A 83 7.54 7.43 4.51
N GLY A 84 6.23 7.65 4.67
CA GLY A 84 5.39 8.38 3.72
C GLY A 84 4.92 7.57 2.50
N VAL A 85 5.40 6.33 2.33
CA VAL A 85 5.06 5.46 1.18
C VAL A 85 4.09 4.38 1.61
N TRP A 86 2.98 4.24 0.88
CA TRP A 86 2.01 3.15 1.09
C TRP A 86 2.51 1.85 0.48
N GLN A 87 2.49 0.78 1.26
CA GLN A 87 2.91 -0.56 0.83
C GLN A 87 1.78 -1.55 1.12
N VAL A 88 1.51 -2.45 0.17
CA VAL A 88 0.56 -3.54 0.37
C VAL A 88 1.14 -4.54 1.36
N LEU A 89 0.38 -4.85 2.40
CA LEU A 89 0.70 -5.90 3.37
C LEU A 89 0.16 -7.25 2.91
N THR A 90 -1.08 -7.29 2.45
CA THR A 90 -1.75 -8.51 2.00
C THR A 90 -2.94 -8.21 1.09
N LEU A 91 -3.32 -9.20 0.28
CA LEU A 91 -4.47 -9.22 -0.61
C LEU A 91 -5.18 -10.57 -0.49
N GLY A 92 -6.50 -10.56 -0.35
CA GLY A 92 -7.28 -11.79 -0.24
C GLY A 92 -8.78 -11.53 -0.15
N THR A 93 -9.58 -12.58 -0.35
CA THR A 93 -11.05 -12.54 -0.22
C THR A 93 -11.51 -12.75 1.22
N ALA A 94 -10.67 -13.35 2.06
CA ALA A 94 -10.89 -13.56 3.48
C ALA A 94 -9.57 -13.58 4.26
N PHE A 95 -9.64 -13.23 5.54
CA PHE A 95 -8.52 -13.28 6.47
C PHE A 95 -8.97 -13.84 7.81
N ASP A 96 -8.12 -14.64 8.43
CA ASP A 96 -8.34 -15.11 9.80
C ASP A 96 -7.81 -14.12 10.83
N ARG A 97 -8.11 -14.40 12.09
CA ARG A 97 -7.67 -13.58 13.22
C ARG A 97 -6.15 -13.54 13.35
N GLU A 98 -5.49 -14.65 13.08
CA GLU A 98 -4.03 -14.76 13.15
C GLU A 98 -3.38 -13.79 12.16
N THR A 99 -3.85 -13.76 10.90
CA THR A 99 -3.38 -12.82 9.89
C THR A 99 -3.54 -11.36 10.34
N TYR A 100 -4.69 -11.01 10.94
CA TYR A 100 -4.90 -9.65 11.46
C TYR A 100 -3.93 -9.29 12.57
N ASP A 101 -3.66 -10.23 13.46
CA ASP A 101 -2.81 -9.99 14.63
C ASP A 101 -1.31 -9.96 14.21
N GLU A 102 -0.88 -10.83 13.29
CA GLU A 102 0.47 -10.84 12.71
C GLU A 102 0.80 -9.55 11.94
N LEU A 103 -0.13 -9.09 11.09
CA LEU A 103 0.02 -7.87 10.31
C LEU A 103 -0.30 -6.60 11.12
N GLN A 104 -0.71 -6.78 12.38
CA GLN A 104 -1.09 -5.71 13.30
C GLN A 104 -2.17 -4.79 12.71
N ILE A 105 -3.16 -5.37 12.02
CA ILE A 105 -4.26 -4.61 11.42
C ILE A 105 -5.15 -4.04 12.54
N PRO A 106 -5.40 -2.72 12.57
CA PRO A 106 -6.30 -2.10 13.54
C PRO A 106 -7.69 -2.77 13.54
N PRO A 107 -8.31 -3.01 14.72
CA PRO A 107 -9.64 -3.62 14.83
C PRO A 107 -10.68 -2.96 13.93
N ASP A 108 -10.58 -1.63 13.82
CA ASP A 108 -11.43 -0.74 13.04
C ASP A 108 -11.37 -0.95 11.52
N LEU A 109 -10.35 -1.67 11.02
CA LEU A 109 -10.19 -2.04 9.62
C LEU A 109 -10.51 -3.53 9.36
N ARG A 110 -10.75 -4.35 10.38
CA ARG A 110 -11.05 -5.78 10.20
C ARG A 110 -12.46 -5.98 9.62
N VAL A 111 -12.70 -7.13 8.99
CA VAL A 111 -14.02 -7.54 8.48
C VAL A 111 -14.54 -8.75 9.24
#